data_AF-A0A183PSX2-F1
#
_entry.id   AF-A0A183PSX2-F1
#
_cell.length_a   1.000
_cell.length_b   1.000
_cell.length_c   1.000
_cell.angle_alpha   90.00
_cell.angle_beta   90.00
_cell.angle_gamma   90.00
#
_symmetry.space_group_name_H-M   'P 1'
#
loop_
_entity.id
_entity.type
_entity.pdbx_description
1 polymer ?
#
loop_
_entity_poly.entity_id
_entity_poly.type
_entity_poly.pdbx_seq_one_letter_code
_entity_poly.pdbx_strand_id
1 'polypeptide(L)'
;MNKAGISLNDPRLAKFTKALNELQGNKINRNVLQSKSLTLDRETFRIVAKENLHMLLRIMTNDFCIPDFESFASEIQTVFNLCKENTSGQVASYIPELKEMNPNYWGLSLCTVDGQR
;
A
#
# COMPACT_ATOMS: atom_id res chain seq x y z
N MET A 1 -2.44 -8.78 2.70
CA MET A 1 -1.78 -8.00 1.61
C MET A 1 -0.95 -6.87 2.20
N ASN A 2 -1.55 -5.99 3.02
CA ASN A 2 -0.82 -4.86 3.62
C ASN A 2 0.43 -5.25 4.44
N LYS A 3 0.43 -6.39 5.14
CA LYS A 3 1.63 -6.88 5.86
C LYS A 3 2.84 -7.14 4.97
N ALA A 4 2.62 -7.51 3.70
CA ALA A 4 3.70 -7.72 2.74
C ALA A 4 4.13 -6.42 2.03
N GLY A 5 3.53 -5.27 2.38
CA GLY A 5 3.79 -3.98 1.73
C GLY A 5 3.16 -3.79 0.36
N ILE A 6 2.31 -4.71 -0.12
CA ILE A 6 1.67 -4.57 -1.43
C ILE A 6 0.28 -3.95 -1.29
N SER A 7 0.07 -2.84 -2.01
CA SER A 7 -1.22 -2.15 -2.09
C SER A 7 -2.25 -2.94 -2.89
N LEU A 8 -3.53 -2.88 -2.50
CA LEU A 8 -4.65 -3.41 -3.31
C LEU A 8 -4.84 -2.67 -4.64
N ASN A 9 -4.31 -1.44 -4.73
CA ASN A 9 -4.29 -0.65 -5.97
C ASN A 9 -3.06 -0.95 -6.84
N ASP A 10 -2.24 -1.95 -6.49
CA ASP A 10 -1.13 -2.39 -7.33
C ASP A 10 -1.67 -2.85 -8.70
N PRO A 11 -1.17 -2.29 -9.82
CA PRO A 11 -1.63 -2.66 -11.16
C PRO A 11 -1.53 -4.17 -11.45
N ARG A 12 -0.57 -4.87 -10.82
CA ARG A 12 -0.38 -6.32 -10.96
C ARG A 12 -1.49 -7.13 -10.28
N LEU A 13 -2.30 -6.51 -9.42
CA LEU A 13 -3.50 -7.09 -8.79
C LEU A 13 -4.81 -6.58 -9.40
N ALA A 14 -4.76 -5.73 -10.44
CA ALA A 14 -5.94 -5.03 -10.95
C ALA A 14 -7.09 -5.97 -11.37
N LYS A 15 -6.78 -7.12 -11.99
CA LYS A 15 -7.80 -8.09 -12.41
C LYS A 15 -8.47 -8.75 -11.20
N PHE A 16 -7.69 -9.15 -10.21
CA PHE A 16 -8.16 -9.73 -8.95
C PHE A 16 -9.03 -8.72 -8.17
N THR A 17 -8.54 -7.49 -7.98
CA THR A 17 -9.28 -6.44 -7.28
C THR A 17 -10.58 -6.09 -8.02
N LYS A 18 -10.55 -6.02 -9.36
CA LYS A 18 -11.76 -5.81 -10.17
C LYS A 18 -12.77 -6.94 -10.00
N ALA A 19 -12.33 -8.20 -10.09
CA ALA A 19 -13.20 -9.35 -9.92
C ALA A 19 -13.80 -9.42 -8.50
N LEU A 20 -13.04 -9.07 -7.46
CA LEU A 20 -13.58 -8.93 -6.10
C LEU A 20 -14.65 -7.83 -6.01
N ASN A 21 -14.40 -6.67 -6.61
CA ASN A 21 -15.35 -5.55 -6.61
C ASN A 21 -16.64 -5.91 -7.37
N GLU A 22 -16.56 -6.65 -8.47
CA GLU A 22 -17.72 -7.14 -9.22
C GLU A 22 -18.56 -8.13 -8.38
N LEU A 23 -17.91 -9.03 -7.64
CA LEU A 23 -18.60 -9.94 -6.72
C LEU A 23 -19.26 -9.22 -5.54
N GLN A 24 -18.68 -8.12 -5.07
CA GLN A 24 -19.27 -7.26 -4.04
C GLN A 24 -20.44 -6.44 -4.59
N GLY A 25 -20.28 -5.86 -5.79
CA GLY A 25 -21.30 -5.05 -6.47
C GLY A 25 -22.56 -5.84 -6.81
N ASN A 26 -22.42 -7.10 -7.24
CA ASN A 26 -23.56 -7.98 -7.53
C ASN A 26 -24.37 -8.39 -6.28
N LYS A 27 -23.84 -8.19 -5.07
CA LYS A 27 -24.51 -8.52 -3.80
C LYS A 27 -25.19 -7.33 -3.12
N ILE A 28 -25.05 -6.08 -3.58
CA ILE A 28 -25.48 -4.90 -2.81
C ILE A 28 -26.27 -3.88 -3.65
N ASN A 29 -27.60 -3.96 -3.54
CA ASN A 29 -28.45 -2.77 -3.57
C ASN A 29 -28.32 -2.05 -2.21
N ARG A 30 -27.69 -0.86 -2.23
CA ARG A 30 -27.72 0.27 -1.29
C ARG A 30 -27.49 0.04 0.23
N ASN A 31 -26.63 0.92 0.75
CA ASN A 31 -26.51 1.36 2.14
C ASN A 31 -25.96 0.33 3.14
N VAL A 32 -24.64 0.35 3.33
CA VAL A 32 -23.92 0.37 4.63
C VAL A 32 -22.42 0.33 4.29
N LEU A 33 -21.81 1.51 4.31
CA LEU A 33 -20.37 1.68 4.45
C LEU A 33 -20.00 1.16 5.84
N GLN A 34 -19.63 -0.12 5.94
CA GLN A 34 -18.78 -0.70 6.99
C GLN A 34 -18.88 -2.23 6.92
N SER A 35 -17.74 -2.86 6.63
CA SER A 35 -17.39 -4.14 7.26
C SER A 35 -18.32 -5.34 6.99
N LYS A 36 -18.68 -5.65 5.74
CA LYS A 36 -19.07 -7.03 5.41
C LYS A 36 -17.89 -7.78 4.80
N SER A 37 -17.29 -8.63 5.62
CA SER A 37 -16.31 -9.63 5.18
C SER A 37 -16.90 -10.44 4.03
N LEU A 38 -16.31 -10.30 2.84
CA LEU A 38 -16.67 -11.12 1.69
C LEU A 38 -16.10 -12.52 1.93
N THR A 39 -16.97 -13.49 2.23
CA THR A 39 -16.59 -14.90 2.25
C THR A 39 -16.71 -15.47 0.84
N LEU A 40 -15.68 -16.20 0.42
CA LEU A 40 -15.59 -16.86 -0.88
C LEU A 40 -15.48 -18.37 -0.63
N ASP A 41 -16.28 -19.16 -1.32
CA ASP A 41 -16.04 -20.60 -1.39
C ASP A 41 -14.80 -20.88 -2.24
N ARG A 42 -14.31 -22.12 -2.16
CA ARG A 42 -13.08 -22.55 -2.85
C ARG A 42 -13.14 -22.32 -4.36
N GLU A 43 -14.27 -22.59 -4.99
CA GLU A 43 -14.41 -22.50 -6.43
C GLU A 43 -14.46 -21.04 -6.88
N THR A 44 -15.23 -20.20 -6.16
CA THR A 44 -15.25 -18.76 -6.41
C THR A 44 -13.86 -18.13 -6.20
N PHE A 45 -13.15 -18.50 -5.13
CA PHE A 45 -11.79 -18.00 -4.90
C PHE A 45 -10.83 -18.41 -6.03
N ARG A 46 -10.91 -19.67 -6.49
CA ARG A 46 -10.10 -20.19 -7.59
C ARG A 46 -10.31 -19.37 -8.87
N ILE A 47 -11.55 -19.04 -9.20
CA ILE A 47 -11.89 -18.24 -10.39
C ILE A 47 -11.30 -16.84 -10.29
N VAL A 48 -11.47 -16.17 -9.15
CA VAL A 48 -11.05 -14.78 -8.95
C VAL A 48 -9.52 -14.64 -8.86
N ALA A 49 -8.85 -15.58 -8.19
CA ALA A 49 -7.41 -15.56 -7.99
C ALA A 49 -6.60 -15.94 -9.24
N LYS A 50 -7.20 -16.68 -10.20
CA LYS A 50 -6.50 -17.29 -11.33
C LYS A 50 -5.61 -16.32 -12.11
N GLU A 51 -6.12 -15.13 -12.39
CA GLU A 51 -5.44 -14.15 -13.25
C GLU A 51 -4.25 -13.47 -12.58
N ASN A 52 -4.16 -13.50 -11.25
CA ASN A 52 -3.06 -12.89 -10.49
C ASN A 52 -2.40 -13.85 -9.49
N LEU A 53 -2.53 -15.17 -9.73
CA LEU A 53 -2.11 -16.21 -8.79
C LEU A 53 -0.64 -16.09 -8.38
N HIS A 54 0.27 -15.82 -9.32
CA HIS A 54 1.69 -15.68 -9.01
C HIS A 54 1.95 -14.55 -8.00
N MET A 55 1.34 -13.37 -8.20
CA MET A 55 1.48 -12.25 -7.29
C MET A 55 0.87 -12.55 -5.91
N LEU A 56 -0.31 -13.18 -5.89
CA LEU A 56 -0.97 -13.58 -4.65
C LEU A 56 -0.13 -14.61 -3.87
N LEU A 57 0.49 -15.58 -4.55
CA LEU A 57 1.37 -16.56 -3.92
C LEU A 57 2.58 -15.89 -3.28
N ARG A 58 3.23 -14.95 -3.97
CA ARG A 58 4.36 -14.18 -3.41
C ARG A 58 3.94 -13.41 -2.16
N ILE A 59 2.77 -12.77 -2.19
CA ILE A 59 2.19 -12.07 -1.01
C ILE A 59 1.95 -13.01 0.15
N MET A 60 1.41 -14.21 -0.10
CA MET A 60 1.08 -15.16 0.97
C MET A 60 2.32 -15.87 1.54
N THR A 61 3.41 -15.95 0.78
CA THR A 61 4.66 -16.61 1.16
C THR A 61 5.75 -15.64 1.61
N ASN A 62 5.47 -14.33 1.60
CA ASN A 62 6.45 -13.26 1.85
C ASN A 62 7.70 -13.37 0.94
N ASP A 63 7.52 -13.82 -0.30
CA ASP A 63 8.57 -13.97 -1.30
C ASP A 63 8.86 -12.64 -2.02
N PHE A 64 9.40 -11.70 -1.24
CA PHE A 64 9.83 -10.37 -1.68
C PHE A 64 11.22 -10.05 -1.12
N CYS A 65 11.88 -9.05 -1.72
CA CYS A 65 13.20 -8.58 -1.28
C CYS A 65 13.24 -8.16 0.20
N ILE A 66 12.12 -7.70 0.75
CA ILE A 66 11.94 -7.51 2.20
C ILE A 66 10.80 -8.43 2.68
N PRO A 67 11.12 -9.61 3.24
CA PRO A 67 10.11 -10.58 3.67
C PRO A 67 9.22 -10.07 4.82
N ASP A 68 9.82 -9.44 5.82
CA ASP A 68 9.11 -8.83 6.95
C ASP A 68 9.02 -7.31 6.77
N PHE A 69 8.14 -6.90 5.86
CA PHE A 69 7.96 -5.48 5.52
C PHE A 69 7.34 -4.67 6.66
N GLU A 70 6.52 -5.31 7.52
CA GLU A 70 5.86 -4.63 8.65
C GLU A 70 6.90 -4.17 9.69
N SER A 71 7.83 -5.05 10.09
CA SER A 71 8.93 -4.68 10.99
C SER A 71 9.86 -3.64 10.35
N PHE A 72 10.20 -3.82 9.07
CA PHE A 72 11.02 -2.86 8.34
C PHE A 72 10.39 -1.45 8.31
N ALA A 73 9.09 -1.36 7.99
CA ALA A 73 8.38 -0.09 7.96
C ALA A 73 8.33 0.58 9.35
N SER A 74 8.22 -0.21 10.42
CA SER A 74 8.31 0.30 11.80
C SER A 74 9.68 0.93 12.10
N GLU A 75 10.78 0.29 11.67
CA GLU A 75 12.12 0.85 11.82
C GLU A 75 12.31 2.14 11.01
N ILE A 76 11.81 2.17 9.77
CA ILE A 76 11.81 3.38 8.94
C ILE A 76 11.01 4.52 9.60
N GLN A 77 9.87 4.21 10.24
CA GLN A 77 9.08 5.19 10.99
C GLN A 77 9.85 5.76 12.18
N THR A 78 10.63 4.94 12.88
CA THR A 78 11.53 5.38 13.96
C THR A 78 12.59 6.35 13.43
N VAL A 79 13.26 6.00 12.32
CA VAL A 79 14.26 6.86 11.68
C VAL A 79 13.62 8.17 11.19
N PHE A 80 12.44 8.10 10.57
CA PHE A 80 11.69 9.27 10.13
C PHE A 80 11.44 10.26 11.28
N ASN A 81 10.99 9.74 12.44
CA ASN A 81 10.71 10.54 13.63
C ASN A 81 11.99 11.13 14.22
N LEU A 82 13.08 10.36 14.28
CA LEU A 82 14.38 10.84 14.75
C LEU A 82 14.90 12.01 13.89
N CYS A 83 14.81 11.87 12.56
CA CYS A 83 15.26 12.90 11.63
C CYS A 83 14.36 14.14 11.62
N LYS A 84 13.05 13.97 11.89
CA LYS A 84 12.07 15.07 11.93
C LYS A 84 12.42 16.14 12.97
N GLU A 85 13.10 15.76 14.05
CA GLU A 85 13.52 16.70 15.11
C GLU A 85 14.62 17.68 14.63
N ASN A 86 15.31 17.36 13.53
CA ASN A 86 16.26 18.28 12.94
C ASN A 86 15.56 19.38 12.14
N THR A 87 15.35 20.53 12.77
CA THR A 87 14.72 21.72 12.20
C THR A 87 15.73 22.78 11.72
N SER A 88 17.01 22.40 11.60
CA SER A 88 18.05 23.30 11.12
C SER A 88 18.01 23.50 9.60
N GLY A 89 18.66 24.55 9.12
CA GLY A 89 18.71 24.91 7.70
C GLY A 89 17.80 26.08 7.33
N GLN A 90 17.76 26.44 6.05
CA GLN A 90 16.93 27.51 5.53
C GLN A 90 16.29 27.07 4.22
N VAL A 91 15.01 27.42 4.04
CA VAL A 91 14.29 27.22 2.78
C VAL A 91 15.00 27.99 1.66
N ALA A 92 15.08 27.39 0.47
CA ALA A 92 15.69 28.02 -0.71
C ALA A 92 14.97 29.35 -1.03
N SER A 93 15.68 30.47 -0.83
CA SER A 93 15.10 31.81 -0.92
C SER A 93 15.33 32.51 -2.26
N TYR A 94 16.16 31.94 -3.14
CA TYR A 94 16.47 32.49 -4.46
C TYR A 94 15.40 32.19 -5.53
N ILE A 95 14.51 31.22 -5.28
CA ILE A 95 13.33 30.90 -6.12
C ILE A 95 12.09 31.34 -5.34
N PRO A 96 11.30 32.32 -5.84
CA PRO A 96 10.16 32.88 -5.11
C PRO A 96 9.15 31.83 -4.64
N GLU A 97 8.85 30.84 -5.46
CA GLU A 97 7.86 29.79 -5.17
C GLU A 97 8.32 28.84 -4.07
N LEU A 98 9.63 28.60 -3.95
CA LEU A 98 10.18 27.76 -2.88
C LEU A 98 10.27 28.51 -1.56
N LYS A 99 10.49 29.83 -1.59
CA LYS A 99 10.61 30.67 -0.38
C LYS A 99 9.36 30.61 0.53
N GLU A 100 8.18 30.47 -0.07
CA GLU A 100 6.90 30.41 0.63
C GLU A 100 6.58 29.01 1.19
N MET A 101 7.44 28.01 0.97
CA MET A 101 7.23 26.66 1.49
C MET A 101 7.41 26.62 3.00
N ASN A 102 6.55 25.86 3.68
CA ASN A 102 6.64 25.67 5.11
C ASN A 102 7.91 24.85 5.45
N PRO A 103 8.86 25.38 6.24
CA PRO A 103 10.08 24.67 6.61
C PRO A 103 9.82 23.39 7.42
N ASN A 104 8.63 23.25 7.99
CA ASN A 104 8.24 22.08 8.78
C ASN A 104 7.63 20.95 7.93
N TYR A 105 7.50 21.11 6.61
CA TYR A 105 7.10 20.01 5.75
C TYR A 105 8.21 18.97 5.65
N TRP A 106 7.90 17.79 6.16
CA TRP A 106 8.80 16.64 6.18
C TRP A 106 8.03 15.40 5.75
N GLY A 107 8.53 14.69 4.73
CA GLY A 107 7.86 13.56 4.13
C GLY A 107 8.86 12.50 3.70
N LEU A 108 8.45 11.24 3.84
CA LEU A 108 9.20 10.08 3.39
C LEU A 108 8.26 9.17 2.61
N SER A 109 8.74 8.66 1.49
CA SER A 109 8.08 7.64 0.70
C SER A 109 9.11 6.59 0.31
N LEU A 110 8.70 5.33 0.29
CA LEU A 110 9.56 4.21 -0.06
C LEU A 110 8.81 3.30 -1.05
N CYS A 111 9.55 2.77 -2.01
CA CYS A 111 9.07 1.72 -2.89
C CYS A 111 10.21 0.75 -3.14
N THR A 112 10.04 -0.52 -2.79
CA THR A 112 11.04 -1.54 -3.13
C THR A 112 10.98 -1.91 -4.61
N VAL A 113 12.00 -2.62 -5.11
CA VAL A 113 12.01 -3.15 -6.49
C VAL A 113 10.87 -4.13 -6.76
N ASP A 114 10.37 -4.78 -5.70
CA ASP A 114 9.20 -5.66 -5.76
C ASP A 114 7.86 -4.90 -5.67
N GLY A 115 7.89 -3.58 -5.48
CA GLY A 115 6.72 -2.73 -5.38
C GLY A 115 6.08 -2.65 -4.00
N GLN A 116 6.82 -3.02 -2.94
CA GLN A 116 6.36 -2.86 -1.55
C GLN A 116 6.44 -1.39 -1.15
N ARG A 117 5.40 -0.86 -0.51
CA ARG A 117 5.20 0.55 -0.15
C ARG A 117 4.53 0.69 1.21
#